data_AF-A0A953EFM2-F1
#
_entry.id   AF-A0A953EFM2-F1
#
_cell.length_a   1.000
_cell.length_b   1.000
_cell.length_c   1.000
_cell.angle_alpha   90.00
_cell.angle_beta   90.00
_cell.angle_gamma   90.00
#
_symmetry.space_group_name_H-M   'P 1'
#
loop_
_entity.id
_entity.type
_entity.pdbx_description
1 polymer ?
#
loop_
_entity_poly.entity_id
_entity_poly.type
_entity_poly.pdbx_seq_one_letter_code
_entity_poly.pdbx_strand_id
1 'polypeptide(L)' 'YLPLGCVHRLENPGMIPLNLIEVQSGAYLGEDDIVRIEDTYGRA' A
#
# COMPACT_ATOMS: atom_id res chain seq x y z
N TYR A 1 -9.46 4.54 6.07
CA TYR A 1 -8.43 5.16 6.91
C TYR A 1 -7.52 4.05 7.41
N LEU A 2 -6.22 4.16 7.18
CA LEU A 2 -5.22 3.20 7.64
C LEU A 2 -4.45 3.87 8.78
N PRO A 3 -4.52 3.35 10.01
CA PRO A 3 -3.73 3.89 11.12
C PRO A 3 -2.22 3.79 10.84
N LEU A 4 -1.44 4.71 11.42
CA LEU A 4 0.02 4.67 11.33
C LEU A 4 0.55 3.30 11.81
N GLY A 5 1.45 2.70 11.03
CA GLY A 5 2.05 1.41 11.34
C GLY A 5 1.12 0.20 11.19
N CYS A 6 -0.13 0.37 10.70
CA CYS A 6 -1.00 -0.78 10.48
C CYS A 6 -0.54 -1.59 9.27
N VAL A 7 -0.42 -2.89 9.47
CA VAL A 7 -0.19 -3.84 8.38
C VAL A 7 -1.48 -3.98 7.58
N HIS A 8 -1.42 -3.77 6.28
CA HIS A 8 -2.55 -3.92 5.40
C HIS A 8 -2.12 -4.46 4.03
N ARG A 9 -3.05 -5.10 3.32
CA ARG A 9 -2.87 -5.63 1.97
C ARG A 9 -4.18 -5.43 1.21
N LEU A 10 -4.07 -5.03 -0.06
CA LEU A 10 -5.20 -4.90 -0.97
C LEU A 10 -5.05 -5.92 -2.09
N GLU A 11 -6.15 -6.57 -2.43
CA GLU A 11 -6.26 -7.51 -3.55
C GLU A 11 -7.55 -7.21 -4.31
N ASN A 12 -7.52 -7.34 -5.64
CA ASN A 12 -8.72 -7.29 -6.47
C ASN A 12 -9.11 -8.72 -6.87
N PRO A 13 -10.01 -9.40 -6.13
CA PRO A 13 -10.47 -10.75 -6.48
C PRO A 13 -11.45 -10.76 -7.66
N GLY A 14 -11.92 -9.58 -8.09
CA GLY A 14 -12.85 -9.45 -9.21
C GLY A 14 -12.17 -9.60 -10.57
N MET A 15 -12.97 -9.90 -11.59
CA MET A 15 -12.50 -9.99 -12.98
C MET A 15 -12.60 -8.65 -13.74
N ILE A 16 -12.89 -7.56 -13.03
CA ILE A 16 -13.08 -6.22 -13.59
C ILE A 16 -11.93 -5.32 -13.12
N PRO A 17 -11.43 -4.39 -13.95
CA PRO A 17 -10.41 -3.43 -13.54
C PRO A 17 -10.84 -2.61 -12.32
N LEU A 18 -9.98 -2.61 -11.29
CA LEU A 18 -10.13 -1.78 -10.11
C LEU A 18 -9.35 -0.48 -10.28
N ASN A 19 -9.98 0.66 -9.99
CA ASN A 19 -9.31 1.94 -9.85
C ASN A 19 -9.13 2.23 -8.36
N LEU A 20 -7.88 2.41 -7.91
CA LEU A 20 -7.55 2.75 -6.53
C LEU A 20 -7.07 4.20 -6.46
N ILE A 21 -7.59 4.95 -5.48
CA ILE A 21 -7.10 6.28 -5.13
C ILE A 21 -6.58 6.19 -3.70
N GLU A 22 -5.29 6.45 -3.52
CA GLU A 22 -4.66 6.59 -2.21
C GLU A 22 -4.45 8.08 -1.93
N VAL A 23 -4.79 8.49 -0.71
CA VAL A 23 -4.54 9.86 -0.23
C VAL A 23 -3.62 9.75 0.96
N GLN A 24 -2.40 10.26 0.80
CA GLN A 24 -1.43 10.34 1.88
C GLN A 24 -1.57 11.66 2.62
N SER A 25 -1.55 11.60 3.95
CA SER A 25 -1.64 12.77 4.82
C SER A 25 -0.52 12.74 5.85
N GLY A 26 0.28 13.81 5.91
CA GLY A 26 1.43 13.88 6.80
C GLY A 26 2.45 14.93 6.35
N ALA A 27 3.45 15.17 7.19
CA ALA A 27 4.58 16.07 6.87
C ALA A 27 5.71 15.36 6.11
N TYR A 28 5.71 14.03 6.08
CA TYR A 28 6.72 13.20 5.44
C TYR A 28 6.04 12.13 4.59
N LEU A 29 6.46 12.02 3.33
CA LEU A 29 5.89 11.13 2.31
C LEU A 29 6.98 10.32 1.59
N GLY A 30 8.13 10.13 2.24
CA GLY A 30 9.25 9.36 1.69
C GLY A 30 8.91 7.88 1.56
N GLU A 31 9.44 7.22 0.52
CA GLU A 31 9.25 5.78 0.34
C GLU A 31 10.00 4.91 1.37
N ASP A 32 10.94 5.51 2.09
CA ASP A 32 11.72 4.87 3.17
C ASP A 32 10.90 4.63 4.44
N ASP A 33 9.74 5.29 4.58
CA ASP A 33 8.77 5.01 5.65
C ASP A 33 7.86 3.79 5.35
N ILE A 34 8.05 3.15 4.19
CA ILE A 34 7.26 1.98 3.77
C ILE A 34 8.02 0.69 4.08
N VAL A 35 7.54 -0.05 5.09
CA VAL A 35 8.03 -1.39 5.40
C VAL A 35 7.26 -2.43 4.57
N ARG A 36 7.96 -3.10 3.64
CA ARG A 36 7.39 -4.19 2.82
C ARG A 36 7.62 -5.53 3.53
N ILE A 37 6.54 -6.17 3.98
CA ILE A 37 6.60 -7.40 4.79
C ILE A 37 6.69 -8.65 3.90
N GLU A 38 6.00 -8.65 2.77
CA GLU A 38 6.04 -9.73 1.78
C GLU A 38 6.35 -9.13 0.40
N ASP A 39 7.35 -9.68 -0.27
CA ASP A 39 7.62 -9.36 -1.68
C ASP A 39 7.27 -10.55 -2.57
N THR A 40 5.98 -10.73 -2.82
CA THR A 40 5.49 -11.76 -3.75
C THR A 40 5.74 -11.37 -5.22
N TYR A 41 6.23 -10.15 -5.50
CA TYR A 41 6.36 -9.61 -6.85
C TYR A 41 7.81 -9.38 -7.30
N GLY A 42 8.81 -9.66 -6.46
CA GLY A 42 10.23 -9.64 -6.80
C GLY A 42 10.78 -8.26 -7.15
N ARG A 43 10.36 -7.21 -6.43
CA ARG A 43 10.74 -5.82 -6.68
C ARG A 43 11.94 -5.46 -5.81
N ALA A 44 13.10 -6.06 -6.09
CA ALA A 44 14.39 -5.75 -5.48
C ALA A 44 15.24 -4.87 -6.39
#